data_AF-A0A529M805-F1
#
_entry.id   AF-A0A529M805-F1
#
_cell.length_a   1.000
_cell.length_b   1.000
_cell.length_c   1.000
_cell.angle_alpha   90.00
_cell.angle_beta   90.00
_cell.angle_gamma   90.00
#
_symmetry.space_group_name_H-M   'P 1'
#
loop_
_entity.id
_entity.type
_entity.pdbx_description
1 polymer ?
#
loop_
_entity_poly.entity_id
_entity_poly.type
_entity_poly.pdbx_seq_one_letter_code
_entity_poly.pdbx_strand_id
1 'polypeptide(L)'
;MVVASYNVHKCIGTDRRFDPDRTARVIREMSPDVIALQEADNRFGDRAGLLDLARLELETGLVPVPVSGNGKGHGWRGNVLLFKRGTVRDVHQLKLPGLEPRGALVAEIDLDEKRSLRVIAAHL
;
A
#
# COMPACT_ATOMS: atom_id res chain seq x y z
N MET A 1 -6.92 -7.60 15.53
CA MET A 1 -6.10 -7.11 14.41
C MET A 1 -6.89 -7.32 13.13
N VAL A 2 -7.14 -6.26 12.38
CA VAL A 2 -7.83 -6.27 11.08
C VAL A 2 -6.80 -6.09 9.99
N VAL A 3 -6.77 -7.03 9.04
CA VAL A 3 -5.91 -6.98 7.86
C VAL A 3 -6.79 -6.87 6.62
N ALA A 4 -6.47 -5.95 5.72
CA ALA A 4 -7.21 -5.70 4.51
C ALA A 4 -6.33 -5.72 3.26
N SER A 5 -6.95 -5.97 2.10
CA SER A 5 -6.35 -5.70 0.80
C SER A 5 -7.37 -4.97 -0.07
N TYR A 6 -6.91 -4.01 -0.85
CA TYR A 6 -7.77 -3.22 -1.73
C TYR A 6 -7.02 -2.85 -3.03
N ASN A 7 -7.47 -3.40 -4.16
CA ASN A 7 -7.08 -2.87 -5.46
C ASN A 7 -7.90 -1.61 -5.72
N VAL A 8 -7.24 -0.45 -5.63
CA VAL A 8 -7.90 0.86 -5.70
C VAL A 8 -8.19 1.29 -7.13
N HIS A 9 -7.76 0.51 -8.13
CA HIS A 9 -7.94 0.79 -9.55
C HIS A 9 -7.58 2.24 -9.92
N LYS A 10 -6.43 2.71 -9.45
CA LYS A 10 -5.97 4.11 -9.61
C LYS A 10 -6.96 5.15 -9.08
N CYS A 11 -7.73 4.80 -8.05
CA CYS A 11 -8.81 5.59 -7.50
C CYS A 11 -9.91 5.95 -8.53
N ILE A 12 -10.11 5.11 -9.54
CA ILE A 12 -11.18 5.27 -10.53
C ILE A 12 -12.35 4.35 -10.16
N GLY A 13 -13.52 4.95 -9.91
CA GLY A 13 -14.73 4.21 -9.56
C GLY A 13 -15.43 3.56 -10.76
N THR A 14 -16.51 2.82 -10.50
CA THR A 14 -17.39 2.26 -11.54
C THR A 14 -18.11 3.34 -12.36
N ASP A 15 -18.22 4.55 -11.78
CA ASP A 15 -18.65 5.79 -12.43
C ASP A 15 -17.57 6.40 -13.35
N ARG A 16 -16.40 5.76 -13.46
CA ARG A 16 -15.22 6.18 -14.24
C ARG A 16 -14.64 7.51 -13.78
N ARG A 17 -14.93 7.96 -12.56
CA ARG A 17 -14.39 9.19 -12.00
C ARG A 17 -13.17 8.88 -11.14
N PHE A 18 -12.10 9.64 -11.35
CA PHE A 18 -10.93 9.65 -10.47
C PHE A 18 -11.27 10.43 -9.19
N ASP A 19 -11.23 9.74 -8.05
CA ASP A 19 -11.63 10.26 -6.74
C ASP A 19 -10.79 9.60 -5.63
N PRO A 20 -9.56 10.09 -5.36
CA PRO A 20 -8.68 9.55 -4.32
C PRO A 20 -9.26 9.75 -2.91
N ASP A 21 -10.07 10.79 -2.69
CA ASP A 21 -10.76 11.00 -1.42
C ASP A 21 -11.80 9.90 -1.14
N ARG A 22 -12.44 9.33 -2.18
CA ARG A 22 -13.32 8.15 -2.03
C ARG A 22 -12.54 6.93 -1.56
N THR A 23 -11.40 6.66 -2.18
CA THR A 23 -10.51 5.58 -1.75
C THR A 23 -10.10 5.79 -0.29
N ALA A 24 -9.67 7.01 0.08
CA ALA A 24 -9.32 7.33 1.46
C ALA A 24 -10.51 7.12 2.42
N ARG A 25 -11.73 7.57 2.07
CA ARG A 25 -12.96 7.33 2.85
C ARG A 25 -13.19 5.83 3.11
N VAL A 26 -13.05 4.99 2.09
CA VAL A 26 -13.20 3.53 2.22
C VAL A 26 -12.16 2.96 3.18
N ILE A 27 -10.89 3.36 3.06
CA ILE A 27 -9.82 2.91 3.97
C ILE A 27 -10.14 3.32 5.42
N ARG A 28 -10.63 4.54 5.64
CA ARG A 28 -11.05 5.01 6.98
C ARG A 28 -12.20 4.19 7.55
N GLU A 29 -13.24 3.95 6.74
CA GLU A 29 -14.41 3.18 7.14
C GLU A 29 -14.05 1.74 7.52
N MET A 30 -13.15 1.11 6.75
CA MET A 30 -12.63 -0.23 7.07
C MET A 30 -11.80 -0.26 8.35
N SER A 31 -11.17 0.87 8.72
CA SER A 31 -10.28 1.03 9.89
C SER A 31 -9.28 -0.13 10.09
N PRO A 32 -8.49 -0.51 9.07
CA PRO A 32 -7.57 -1.63 9.20
C PRO A 32 -6.40 -1.31 10.16
N ASP A 33 -5.78 -2.36 10.68
CA ASP A 33 -4.47 -2.28 11.34
C ASP A 33 -3.33 -2.42 10.34
N VAL A 34 -3.56 -3.18 9.26
CA VAL A 34 -2.66 -3.36 8.12
C VAL A 34 -3.48 -3.40 6.84
N ILE A 35 -3.05 -2.69 5.80
CA ILE A 35 -3.70 -2.72 4.49
C ILE A 35 -2.70 -2.78 3.34
N ALA A 36 -2.91 -3.73 2.43
CA ALA A 36 -2.21 -3.82 1.16
C ALA A 36 -3.05 -3.14 0.05
N LEU A 37 -2.52 -2.10 -0.58
CA LEU A 37 -3.14 -1.43 -1.72
C LEU A 37 -2.48 -1.87 -3.02
N GLN A 38 -3.30 -2.13 -4.05
CA GLN A 38 -2.83 -2.37 -5.42
C GLN A 38 -3.30 -1.26 -6.35
N GLU A 39 -2.48 -0.92 -7.34
CA GLU A 39 -2.74 0.16 -8.32
C GLU A 39 -2.90 1.55 -7.70
N ALA A 40 -2.19 1.83 -6.61
CA ALA A 40 -2.20 3.13 -5.94
C ALA A 40 -1.26 4.18 -6.57
N ASP A 41 -0.58 3.83 -7.66
CA ASP A 41 0.37 4.67 -8.40
C ASP A 41 -0.07 4.84 -9.86
N ASN A 42 0.32 5.97 -10.46
CA ASN A 42 0.15 6.16 -11.89
C ASN A 42 0.96 5.15 -12.71
N ARG A 43 0.37 4.67 -13.82
CA ARG A 43 1.04 3.70 -14.72
C ARG A 43 1.94 4.36 -15.76
N PHE A 44 1.66 5.63 -16.09
CA PHE A 44 2.35 6.41 -17.11
C PHE A 44 3.08 7.61 -16.47
N GLY A 45 4.15 8.08 -17.12
CA GLY A 45 4.95 9.19 -16.61
C GLY A 45 5.85 8.80 -15.44
N ASP A 46 5.94 9.66 -14.43
CA ASP A 46 6.83 9.52 -13.27
C ASP A 46 6.34 8.54 -12.19
N ARG A 47 5.24 7.81 -12.46
CA ARG A 47 4.59 6.88 -11.53
C ARG A 47 4.24 7.50 -10.18
N ALA A 48 3.86 8.78 -10.17
CA ALA A 48 3.44 9.46 -8.96
C ALA A 48 2.34 8.69 -8.22
N GLY A 49 2.48 8.65 -6.89
CA GLY A 49 1.45 8.12 -6.01
C GLY A 49 0.15 8.92 -6.08
N LEU A 50 -0.98 8.21 -6.02
CA LEU A 50 -2.31 8.79 -6.27
C LEU A 50 -3.04 9.25 -5.00
N LEU A 51 -2.58 8.78 -3.84
CA LEU A 51 -3.14 9.12 -2.53
C LEU A 51 -2.30 10.20 -1.82
N ASP A 52 -2.94 11.01 -0.98
CA ASP A 52 -2.22 11.82 0.00
C ASP A 52 -1.93 10.96 1.24
N LEU A 53 -0.75 10.33 1.28
CA LEU A 53 -0.38 9.44 2.38
C LEU A 53 -0.18 10.19 3.70
N ALA A 54 0.25 11.46 3.66
CA ALA A 54 0.42 12.26 4.88
C ALA A 54 -0.93 12.58 5.53
N ARG A 55 -1.94 12.93 4.71
CA ARG A 55 -3.31 13.11 5.19
C ARG A 55 -3.90 11.78 5.68
N LEU A 56 -3.67 10.69 4.95
CA LEU A 56 -4.17 9.37 5.34
C LEU A 56 -3.57 8.93 6.69
N GLU A 57 -2.28 9.15 6.90
CA GLU A 57 -1.59 8.91 8.17
C GLU A 57 -2.22 9.75 9.29
N LEU A 58 -2.43 11.04 9.08
CA LEU A 58 -3.05 11.92 10.08
C LEU A 58 -4.46 11.45 10.47
N GLU A 59 -5.25 10.99 9.51
CA GLU A 59 -6.65 10.61 9.73
C GLU A 59 -6.84 9.17 10.22
N THR A 60 -5.87 8.28 10.01
CA THR A 60 -6.01 6.83 10.32
C THR A 60 -4.91 6.25 11.18
N GLY A 61 -3.77 6.92 11.31
CA GLY A 61 -2.53 6.39 11.87
C GLY A 61 -1.84 5.35 10.99
N LEU A 62 -2.30 5.11 9.75
CA LEU A 62 -1.65 4.20 8.82
C LEU A 62 -0.42 4.86 8.19
N VAL A 63 0.75 4.28 8.44
CA VAL A 63 2.02 4.71 7.85
C VAL A 63 2.48 3.73 6.77
N PRO A 64 3.15 4.21 5.70
CA PRO A 64 3.66 3.33 4.66
C PRO A 64 4.89 2.54 5.12
N VAL A 65 4.97 1.29 4.67
CA VAL A 65 6.20 0.51 4.72
C VAL A 65 7.23 1.16 3.78
N PRO A 66 8.44 1.49 4.26
CA PRO A 66 9.47 2.12 3.44
C PRO A 66 9.97 1.17 2.35
N VAL A 67 10.23 1.71 1.17
CA VAL A 67 10.51 0.95 -0.04
C VAL A 67 11.54 1.69 -0.89
N SER A 68 12.52 0.96 -1.42
CA SER A 68 13.64 1.55 -2.17
C SER A 68 13.34 1.68 -3.67
N GLY A 69 13.84 2.74 -4.30
CA GLY A 69 13.85 2.87 -5.77
C GLY A 69 12.50 3.21 -6.41
N ASN A 70 11.57 3.81 -5.65
CA ASN A 70 10.20 4.05 -6.11
C ASN A 70 9.97 5.43 -6.75
N GLY A 71 11.00 6.28 -6.84
CA GLY A 71 10.86 7.62 -7.41
C GLY A 71 9.79 8.44 -6.66
N LYS A 72 8.73 8.85 -7.37
CA LYS A 72 7.58 9.57 -6.79
C LYS A 72 6.37 8.67 -6.47
N GLY A 73 6.48 7.36 -6.67
CA GLY A 73 5.42 6.40 -6.37
C GLY A 73 5.36 6.05 -4.88
N HIS A 74 4.19 5.64 -4.42
CA HIS A 74 3.96 5.19 -3.05
C HIS A 74 4.53 3.82 -2.78
N GLY A 75 4.70 3.00 -3.83
CA GLY A 75 4.88 1.57 -3.68
C GLY A 75 5.82 0.92 -4.68
N TRP A 76 6.03 -0.39 -4.48
CA TRP A 76 6.83 -1.20 -5.38
C TRP A 76 5.95 -1.93 -6.39
N ARG A 77 6.11 -1.59 -7.68
CA ARG A 77 5.39 -2.21 -8.80
C ARG A 77 3.87 -2.21 -8.59
N GLY A 78 3.35 -1.09 -8.08
CA GLY A 78 1.92 -0.87 -7.84
C GLY A 78 1.39 -1.46 -6.52
N ASN A 79 2.25 -1.99 -5.65
CA ASN A 79 1.88 -2.43 -4.30
C ASN A 79 2.33 -1.41 -3.25
N VAL A 80 1.40 -0.97 -2.41
CA VAL A 80 1.67 -0.16 -1.22
C VAL A 80 1.22 -0.98 -0.02
N LEU A 81 2.03 -1.02 1.03
CA LEU A 81 1.63 -1.65 2.29
C LEU A 81 1.63 -0.57 3.37
N LEU A 82 0.51 -0.41 4.06
CA LEU A 82 0.38 0.51 5.18
C LEU A 82 0.09 -0.27 6.47
N PHE A 83 0.58 0.22 7.60
CA PHE A 83 0.35 -0.38 8.91
C PHE A 83 0.16 0.69 9.97
N LYS A 84 -0.63 0.40 11.01
CA LYS A 84 -1.01 1.36 12.06
C LYS A 84 -0.10 1.31 13.28
N ARG A 85 0.45 0.13 13.60
CA ARG A 85 1.24 -0.11 14.82
C ARG A 85 2.37 -1.09 14.56
N GLY A 86 3.47 -0.91 15.29
CA GLY A 86 4.66 -1.75 15.23
C GLY A 86 5.83 -1.06 14.58
N THR A 87 6.92 -1.80 14.40
CA THR A 87 8.15 -1.33 13.76
C THR A 87 8.49 -2.27 12.62
N VAL A 88 8.81 -1.71 11.46
CA VAL A 88 9.29 -2.49 10.31
C VAL A 88 10.71 -2.98 10.61
N ARG A 89 10.88 -4.30 10.64
CA ARG A 89 12.15 -4.98 10.88
C ARG A 89 12.91 -5.22 9.57
N ASP A 90 12.20 -5.70 8.55
CA ASP A 90 12.78 -5.99 7.24
C ASP A 90 11.75 -5.79 6.13
N VAL A 91 12.25 -5.48 4.92
CA VAL A 91 11.46 -5.26 3.72
C VAL A 91 12.14 -5.90 2.52
N HIS A 92 11.46 -6.82 1.85
CA HIS A 92 11.93 -7.42 0.60
C HIS A 92 11.04 -7.04 -0.58
N GLN A 93 11.66 -6.49 -1.61
CA GLN A 93 11.03 -6.17 -2.88
C GLN A 93 11.29 -7.30 -3.88
N LEU A 94 10.26 -8.08 -4.19
CA LEU A 94 10.37 -9.21 -5.13
C LEU A 94 9.90 -8.79 -6.52
N LYS A 95 10.63 -9.21 -7.55
CA LYS A 95 10.16 -9.18 -8.94
C LYS A 95 9.44 -10.50 -9.19
N LEU A 96 8.20 -10.43 -9.67
CA LEU A 96 7.43 -11.62 -10.01
C LEU A 96 7.59 -11.93 -11.50
N PRO A 97 7.59 -13.21 -11.90
CA PRO A 97 7.67 -13.60 -13.31
C PRO A 97 6.41 -13.15 -14.07
N GLY A 98 6.57 -12.76 -15.33
CA GLY A 98 5.47 -12.33 -16.19
C GLY A 98 5.92 -11.34 -17.28
N LEU A 99 5.07 -11.14 -18.28
CA LEU A 99 5.30 -10.16 -19.35
C LEU A 99 5.18 -8.72 -18.83
N GLU A 100 4.25 -8.48 -17.91
CA GLU A 100 4.10 -7.19 -17.26
C GLU A 100 5.02 -7.09 -16.03
N PRO A 101 5.51 -5.88 -15.70
CA PRO A 101 6.38 -5.65 -14.55
C PRO A 101 5.64 -5.80 -13.21
N ARG A 102 5.38 -7.04 -12.77
CA ARG A 102 4.73 -7.38 -11.48
C ARG A 102 5.73 -7.51 -10.35
N GLY A 103 5.26 -7.32 -9.12
CA GLY A 103 6.09 -7.42 -7.92
C GLY A 103 5.29 -7.77 -6.68
N ALA A 104 6.03 -8.15 -5.64
CA ALA A 104 5.50 -8.28 -4.29
C ALA A 104 6.36 -7.46 -3.32
N LEU A 105 5.72 -6.96 -2.28
CA LEU A 105 6.34 -6.31 -1.14
C LEU A 105 6.15 -7.21 0.08
N VAL A 106 7.24 -7.74 0.60
CA VAL A 106 7.26 -8.50 1.85
C VAL A 106 7.73 -7.57 2.94
N ALA A 107 6.95 -7.42 4.01
CA ALA A 107 7.35 -6.65 5.18
C ALA A 107 7.26 -7.52 6.43
N GLU A 108 8.29 -7.42 7.28
CA GLU A 108 8.29 -7.98 8.62
C GLU A 108 8.06 -6.86 9.61
N ILE A 109 7.01 -6.97 10.41
CA ILE A 109 6.59 -5.93 11.36
C ILE A 109 6.59 -6.54 12.76
N ASP A 110 7.40 -5.98 13.64
CA ASP A 110 7.35 -6.25 15.07
C ASP A 110 6.20 -5.47 15.69
N LEU A 111 5.19 -6.18 16.21
CA LEU A 111 4.04 -5.56 16.87
C LEU A 111 4.37 -5.24 18.34
N ASP A 112 5.21 -6.07 18.96
CA ASP A 112 5.84 -5.89 20.28
C ASP A 112 7.03 -6.86 20.43
N GLU A 113 7.63 -6.93 21.62
CA GLU A 113 8.80 -7.77 21.92
C GLU A 113 8.60 -9.28 21.66
N LYS A 114 7.36 -9.78 21.61
CA LYS A 114 7.05 -11.21 21.51
C LYS A 114 6.28 -11.57 20.25
N ARG A 115 5.73 -10.59 19.54
CA ARG A 115 4.83 -10.80 18.40
C ARG A 115 5.34 -10.06 17.18
N SER A 116 5.43 -10.81 16.08
CA SER A 116 5.74 -10.26 14.78
C SER A 116 4.78 -10.77 13.71
N LEU A 117 4.67 -10.00 12.63
CA LEU A 117 3.80 -10.26 11.50
C LEU A 117 4.59 -10.12 10.21
N ARG A 118 4.57 -11.15 9.37
CA ARG A 118 5.03 -11.04 7.98
C ARG A 118 3.83 -10.82 7.08
N VAL A 119 3.88 -9.76 6.28
CA VAL A 119 2.83 -9.41 5.32
C VAL A 119 3.42 -9.42 3.93
N ILE A 120 2.71 -10.04 2.98
CA ILE A 120 3.11 -10.10 1.58
C ILE A 120 2.02 -9.42 0.76
N ALA A 121 2.29 -8.22 0.27
CA ALA A 121 1.42 -7.52 -0.67
C ALA A 121 1.85 -7.85 -2.10
N ALA A 122 0.96 -8.44 -2.89
CA ALA A 122 1.24 -8.81 -4.28
C ALA A 122 0.05 -8.48 -5.18
N HIS A 123 0.35 -8.19 -6.44
CA HIS A 123 -0.62 -8.03 -7.51
C HIS A 123 -0.14 -8.85 -8.70
N LEU A 124 -0.88 -9.91 -9.04
CA LEU A 124 -0.56 -10.85 -10.11
C LEU A 124 -1.12 -10.38 -11.45
#